data_AF-A0AAV0KBX3-F1
#
_entry.id   AF-A0AAV0KBX3-F1
#
_cell.length_a   1.000
_cell.length_b   1.000
_cell.length_c   1.000
_cell.angle_alpha   90.00
_cell.angle_beta   90.00
_cell.angle_gamma   90.00
#
_symmetry.space_group_name_H-M   'P 1'
#
loop_
_entity.id
_entity.type
_entity.pdbx_description
1 polymer ?
#
loop_
_entity_poly.entity_id
_entity_poly.type
_entity_poly.pdbx_seq_one_letter_code
_entity_poly.pdbx_strand_id
1 'polypeptide(L)'
;MRTDDAAFRCNCRTLEPYPLVCGPYRVPFLLNLPRAAGSDRVSGELYAVSARGLARLDELEGTARGHYERLPIRVDPIDVEAYFAERSYAAEMWERCGKRGYWVYGEKEARGYVSRKDRPQNLSFLEQIQLFVSSSSSSSPDDGEL
;
A
#
# COMPACT_ATOMS: atom_id res chain seq x y z
N MET A 1 -32.02 -1.89 8.48
CA MET A 1 -31.53 -2.65 7.31
C MET A 1 -30.01 -2.63 7.32
N ARG A 2 -29.34 -3.79 7.48
CA ARG A 2 -27.91 -3.91 7.17
C ARG A 2 -27.81 -3.93 5.64
N THR A 3 -27.55 -2.79 5.03
CA THR A 3 -27.09 -2.76 3.64
C THR A 3 -25.64 -3.19 3.66
N ASP A 4 -25.38 -4.37 3.11
CA ASP A 4 -24.04 -4.93 2.94
C ASP A 4 -23.23 -3.99 2.03
N ASP A 5 -22.30 -3.24 2.63
CA ASP A 5 -21.55 -2.20 1.91
C ASP A 5 -20.41 -2.79 1.07
N ALA A 6 -20.02 -4.05 1.30
CA ALA A 6 -18.99 -4.77 0.54
C ALA A 6 -19.23 -6.29 0.55
N ALA A 7 -19.23 -6.90 -0.63
CA ALA A 7 -19.38 -8.35 -0.81
C ALA A 7 -18.15 -8.95 -1.51
N PHE A 8 -17.52 -9.95 -0.89
CA PHE A 8 -16.41 -10.69 -1.47
C PHE A 8 -16.82 -11.37 -2.79
N ARG A 9 -15.93 -11.34 -3.78
CA ARG A 9 -16.15 -11.97 -5.09
C ARG A 9 -15.17 -13.11 -5.33
N CYS A 10 -13.87 -12.84 -5.23
CA CYS A 10 -12.82 -13.83 -5.44
C CYS A 10 -11.46 -13.32 -4.97
N ASN A 11 -10.49 -14.23 -4.86
CA ASN A 11 -9.08 -13.87 -4.84
C ASN A 11 -8.66 -13.49 -6.27
N CYS A 12 -7.79 -12.49 -6.39
CA CYS A 12 -7.33 -11.99 -7.68
C CYS A 12 -5.85 -11.61 -7.64
N ARG A 13 -5.26 -11.39 -8.81
CA ARG A 13 -3.89 -10.91 -8.96
C ARG A 13 -3.84 -9.82 -10.02
N THR A 14 -3.03 -8.79 -9.81
CA THR A 14 -2.86 -7.72 -10.79
C THR A 14 -2.32 -8.26 -12.10
N LEU A 15 -2.80 -7.69 -13.22
CA LEU A 15 -2.35 -8.09 -14.54
C LEU A 15 -0.91 -7.66 -14.78
N GLU A 16 -0.58 -6.42 -14.43
CA GLU A 16 0.78 -5.90 -14.46
C GLU A 16 1.44 -6.03 -13.08
N PRO A 17 2.77 -6.18 -13.01
CA PRO A 17 3.49 -6.08 -11.75
C PRO A 17 3.56 -4.62 -11.25
N TYR A 18 3.38 -4.44 -9.94
CA TYR A 18 3.41 -3.16 -9.25
C TYR A 18 4.24 -3.28 -7.96
N PRO A 19 4.97 -2.24 -7.54
CA PRO A 19 5.61 -2.24 -6.24
C PRO A 19 4.57 -2.26 -5.11
N LEU A 20 4.59 -3.30 -4.30
CA LEU A 20 3.92 -3.32 -3.00
C LEU A 20 5.00 -3.32 -1.91
N VAL A 21 5.00 -2.31 -1.05
CA VAL A 21 6.05 -2.13 -0.03
C VAL A 21 5.48 -1.80 1.34
N CYS A 22 6.32 -1.90 2.38
CA CYS A 22 5.97 -1.47 3.73
C CYS A 22 6.61 -0.12 4.01
N GLY A 23 5.79 0.91 4.21
CA GLY A 23 6.22 2.21 4.67
C GLY A 23 6.33 2.28 6.21
N PRO A 24 6.21 3.47 6.81
CA PRO A 24 6.27 3.62 8.27
C PRO A 24 5.21 2.74 8.95
N TYR A 25 5.54 2.20 10.12
CA TYR A 25 4.65 1.34 10.91
C TYR A 25 4.18 0.07 10.18
N ARG A 26 4.93 -0.38 9.18
CA ARG A 26 4.60 -1.52 8.31
C ARG A 26 3.29 -1.33 7.54
N VAL A 27 2.85 -0.09 7.33
CA VAL A 27 1.67 0.18 6.50
C VAL A 27 1.98 -0.25 5.05
N PRO A 28 1.11 -1.02 4.38
CA PRO A 28 1.31 -1.41 3.00
C PRO A 28 1.02 -0.26 2.04
N PHE A 29 1.89 -0.06 1.05
CA PHE A 29 1.71 0.90 -0.02
C PHE A 29 1.85 0.22 -1.37
N LEU A 30 0.80 0.26 -2.19
CA LEU A 30 0.85 -0.09 -3.60
C LEU A 30 1.26 1.16 -4.38
N LEU A 31 2.36 1.11 -5.13
CA LEU A 31 2.89 2.28 -5.84
C LEU A 31 2.47 2.22 -7.30
N ASN A 32 2.01 3.35 -7.86
CA ASN A 32 1.59 3.42 -9.27
C ASN A 32 2.80 3.55 -10.20
N LEU A 33 3.66 2.53 -10.19
CA LEU A 33 4.86 2.39 -10.99
C LEU A 33 4.80 1.04 -11.74
N PRO A 34 3.90 0.92 -12.74
CA PRO A 34 3.69 -0.35 -13.42
C PRO A 34 4.99 -0.84 -14.05
N ARG A 35 5.28 -2.13 -13.87
CA ARG A 35 6.45 -2.80 -14.47
C ARG A 35 7.80 -2.23 -14.02
N ALA A 36 7.85 -1.56 -12.87
CA ALA A 36 9.12 -1.18 -12.25
C ALA A 36 10.01 -2.41 -12.00
N ALA A 37 11.31 -2.30 -12.22
CA ALA A 37 12.24 -3.39 -11.90
C ALA A 37 12.17 -3.72 -10.41
N GLY A 38 12.03 -5.02 -10.07
CA GLY A 38 11.86 -5.48 -8.69
C GLY A 38 10.42 -5.46 -8.16
N SER A 39 9.44 -5.07 -8.99
CA SER A 39 8.00 -5.24 -8.71
C SER A 39 7.52 -6.66 -9.01
N ASP A 40 6.35 -7.01 -8.48
CA ASP A 40 5.69 -8.30 -8.74
C ASP A 40 4.19 -8.06 -9.01
N ARG A 41 3.53 -9.03 -9.64
CA ARG A 41 2.07 -9.05 -9.75
C ARG A 41 1.49 -9.32 -8.37
N VAL A 42 0.73 -8.36 -7.87
CA VAL A 42 0.25 -8.34 -6.49
C VAL A 42 -1.02 -9.18 -6.35
N SER A 43 -1.01 -10.11 -5.41
CA SER A 43 -2.17 -10.92 -5.03
C SER A 43 -3.03 -10.18 -4.01
N GLY A 44 -4.34 -10.31 -4.13
CA GLY A 44 -5.31 -9.68 -3.23
C GLY A 44 -6.71 -10.27 -3.39
N GLU A 45 -7.70 -9.48 -3.02
CA GLU A 45 -9.11 -9.86 -3.01
C GLU A 45 -9.95 -8.83 -3.76
N LEU A 46 -10.98 -9.32 -4.45
CA LEU A 46 -11.95 -8.50 -5.15
C LEU A 46 -13.25 -8.40 -4.35
N TYR A 47 -13.74 -7.18 -4.17
CA TYR A 47 -15.00 -6.89 -3.51
C TYR A 47 -15.91 -6.07 -4.43
N ALA A 48 -17.21 -6.40 -4.45
CA ALA A 48 -18.22 -5.48 -4.95
C ALA A 48 -18.65 -4.56 -3.81
N VAL A 49 -18.49 -3.25 -3.98
CA VAL A 49 -18.69 -2.26 -2.93
C VAL A 49 -19.82 -1.31 -3.32
N SER A 50 -20.71 -0.98 -2.39
CA SER A 50 -21.76 0.02 -2.62
C SER A 50 -21.13 1.43 -2.72
N ALA A 51 -21.82 2.38 -3.35
CA ALA A 51 -21.34 3.77 -3.40
C ALA A 51 -21.07 4.36 -2.00
N ARG A 52 -21.89 3.97 -1.00
CA ARG A 52 -21.70 4.39 0.40
C ARG A 52 -20.48 3.72 1.03
N GLY A 53 -20.26 2.43 0.78
CA GLY A 53 -19.06 1.71 1.23
C GLY A 53 -17.80 2.32 0.63
N LEU A 54 -17.86 2.64 -0.65
CA LEU A 54 -16.76 3.23 -1.41
C LEU A 54 -16.35 4.61 -0.86
N ALA A 55 -17.33 5.48 -0.55
CA ALA A 55 -17.08 6.77 0.08
C ALA A 55 -16.44 6.66 1.48
N ARG A 56 -16.78 5.62 2.25
CA ARG A 56 -16.13 5.36 3.55
C ARG A 56 -14.70 4.86 3.39
N LEU A 57 -14.42 4.06 2.36
CA LEU A 57 -13.07 3.65 2.04
C LEU A 57 -12.22 4.85 1.60
N ASP A 58 -12.77 5.79 0.83
CA ASP A 58 -12.08 7.05 0.49
C ASP A 58 -11.67 7.86 1.73
N GLU A 59 -12.58 8.00 2.69
CA GLU A 59 -12.30 8.69 3.95
C GLU A 59 -11.25 7.92 4.77
N LEU A 60 -11.38 6.60 4.85
CA LEU A 60 -10.45 5.74 5.57
C LEU A 60 -9.05 5.85 4.96
N GLU A 61 -8.92 5.71 3.65
CA GLU A 61 -7.64 5.80 2.94
C GLU A 61 -7.17 7.24 2.76
N GLY A 62 -7.96 8.24 3.17
CA GLY A 62 -7.54 9.64 3.19
C GLY A 62 -7.25 10.20 1.81
N THR A 63 -8.08 9.89 0.81
CA THR A 63 -7.88 10.33 -0.58
C THR A 63 -7.91 11.85 -0.72
N ALA A 64 -8.77 12.53 0.05
CA ALA A 64 -8.80 14.00 0.13
C ALA A 64 -7.63 14.60 0.94
N ARG A 65 -6.83 13.77 1.61
CA ARG A 65 -5.69 14.18 2.45
C ARG A 65 -4.34 13.83 1.82
N GLY A 66 -4.33 13.30 0.60
CA GLY A 66 -3.11 12.88 -0.10
C GLY A 66 -2.42 11.65 0.49
N HIS A 67 -3.13 10.83 1.29
CA HIS A 67 -2.56 9.60 1.85
C HIS A 67 -2.53 8.44 0.85
N TYR A 68 -3.50 8.39 -0.06
CA TYR A 68 -3.60 7.44 -1.15
C TYR A 68 -4.44 8.10 -2.26
N GLU A 69 -4.32 7.64 -3.49
CA GLU A 69 -5.22 7.99 -4.59
C GLU A 69 -5.92 6.74 -5.11
N ARG A 70 -7.25 6.82 -5.31
CA ARG A 70 -8.00 5.73 -5.93
C ARG A 70 -7.88 5.82 -7.44
N LEU A 71 -7.31 4.79 -8.05
CA LEU A 71 -7.07 4.72 -9.49
C LEU A 71 -7.52 3.37 -10.06
N PRO A 72 -7.84 3.32 -11.37
CA PRO A 72 -8.13 2.06 -12.03
C PRO A 72 -6.89 1.16 -12.07
N ILE A 73 -7.10 -0.14 -11.87
CA ILE A 73 -6.10 -1.19 -12.01
C ILE A 73 -6.74 -2.41 -12.68
N ARG A 74 -5.97 -3.10 -13.50
CA ARG A 74 -6.43 -4.34 -14.12
C ARG A 74 -6.02 -5.55 -13.29
N VAL A 75 -6.99 -6.37 -12.93
CA VAL A 75 -6.79 -7.71 -12.35
C VAL A 75 -7.31 -8.71 -13.36
N ASP A 76 -6.64 -9.84 -13.58
CA ASP A 76 -7.06 -10.74 -14.67
C ASP A 76 -8.48 -11.31 -14.40
N PRO A 77 -9.51 -11.09 -15.27
CA PRO A 77 -9.54 -10.36 -16.56
C PRO A 77 -10.30 -9.00 -16.56
N ILE A 78 -10.59 -8.38 -15.41
CA ILE A 78 -11.43 -7.18 -15.26
C ILE A 78 -10.67 -5.91 -14.83
N ASP A 79 -11.22 -4.75 -15.19
CA ASP A 79 -10.79 -3.45 -14.67
C ASP A 79 -11.54 -3.13 -13.37
N VAL A 80 -10.80 -2.74 -12.34
CA VAL A 80 -11.29 -2.44 -10.99
C VAL A 80 -10.60 -1.18 -10.46
N GLU A 81 -10.91 -0.76 -9.24
CA GLU A 81 -10.22 0.35 -8.57
C GLU A 81 -9.36 -0.17 -7.41
N ALA A 82 -8.22 0.47 -7.18
CA ALA A 82 -7.36 0.24 -6.01
C ALA A 82 -6.82 1.56 -5.47
N TYR A 83 -6.37 1.53 -4.22
CA TYR A 83 -5.73 2.67 -3.55
C TYR A 83 -4.21 2.57 -3.73
N PHE A 84 -3.65 3.52 -4.47
CA PHE A 84 -2.22 3.67 -4.67
C PHE A 84 -1.67 4.74 -3.73
N ALA A 85 -0.41 4.59 -3.31
CA ALA A 85 0.32 5.68 -2.67
C ALA A 85 0.21 6.94 -3.52
N GLU A 86 -0.02 8.08 -2.87
CA GLU A 86 -0.09 9.35 -3.57
C GLU A 86 1.27 9.67 -4.22
N ARG A 87 1.20 10.21 -5.44
CA ARG A 87 2.36 10.38 -6.32
C ARG A 87 3.51 11.21 -5.75
N SER A 88 3.26 12.13 -4.81
CA SER A 88 4.29 13.05 -4.29
C SER A 88 5.38 12.38 -3.46
N TYR A 89 5.15 11.15 -2.99
CA TYR A 89 6.16 10.39 -2.22
C TYR A 89 6.34 8.95 -2.72
N ALA A 90 5.62 8.53 -3.77
CA ALA A 90 5.66 7.15 -4.24
C ALA A 90 7.05 6.72 -4.74
N ALA A 91 7.78 7.60 -5.44
CA ALA A 91 9.11 7.29 -5.95
C ALA A 91 10.12 7.14 -4.81
N GLU A 92 10.14 8.08 -3.87
CA GLU A 92 11.03 8.07 -2.71
C GLU A 92 10.70 6.89 -1.78
N MET A 93 9.43 6.52 -1.65
CA MET A 93 9.03 5.31 -0.94
C MET A 93 9.59 4.05 -1.61
N TRP A 94 9.62 4.00 -2.95
CA TRP A 94 10.20 2.88 -3.67
C TRP A 94 11.71 2.76 -3.46
N GLU A 95 12.42 3.88 -3.56
CA GLU A 95 13.85 3.99 -3.28
C GLU A 95 14.15 3.55 -1.85
N ARG A 96 13.39 4.06 -0.87
CA ARG A 96 13.57 3.77 0.55
C ARG A 96 13.39 2.29 0.89
N CYS A 97 12.54 1.59 0.15
CA CYS A 97 12.30 0.17 0.27
C CYS A 97 13.26 -0.69 -0.59
N GLY A 98 14.33 -0.09 -1.13
CA GLY A 98 15.39 -0.80 -1.85
C GLY A 98 14.95 -1.35 -3.21
N LYS A 99 13.92 -0.75 -3.82
CA LYS A 99 13.35 -1.17 -5.12
C LYS A 99 12.99 -2.66 -5.18
N ARG A 100 12.50 -3.22 -4.07
CA ARG A 100 12.01 -4.60 -4.02
C ARG A 100 10.61 -4.66 -3.41
N GLY A 101 9.68 -5.18 -4.19
CA GLY A 101 8.27 -5.26 -3.85
C GLY A 101 7.90 -6.65 -3.37
N TYR A 102 6.81 -6.73 -2.62
CA TYR A 102 6.17 -7.97 -2.22
C TYR A 102 5.13 -8.37 -3.27
N TRP A 103 4.91 -9.68 -3.43
CA TRP A 103 3.81 -10.18 -4.25
C TRP A 103 2.48 -10.24 -3.48
N VAL A 104 2.53 -10.13 -2.15
CA VAL A 104 1.37 -10.11 -1.25
C VAL A 104 1.76 -9.41 0.05
N TYR A 105 0.80 -8.75 0.70
CA TYR A 105 0.96 -8.28 2.08
C TYR A 105 0.29 -9.28 3.01
N GLY A 106 1.06 -10.25 3.51
CA GLY A 106 0.57 -11.30 4.41
C GLY A 106 1.01 -11.10 5.85
N GLU A 107 0.79 -12.13 6.69
CA GLU A 107 1.15 -12.10 8.12
C GLU A 107 2.65 -11.79 8.34
N LYS A 108 3.52 -12.29 7.46
CA LYS A 108 4.97 -12.06 7.54
C LYS A 108 5.31 -10.59 7.33
N GLU A 109 4.74 -9.96 6.31
CA GLU A 109 4.98 -8.56 5.98
C GLU A 109 4.34 -7.62 7.03
N ALA A 110 3.17 -8.01 7.53
CA ALA A 110 2.43 -7.30 8.57
C ALA A 110 3.02 -7.43 9.99
N ARG A 111 4.04 -8.28 10.19
CA ARG A 111 4.74 -8.39 11.48
C ARG A 111 5.30 -7.03 11.88
N GLY A 112 4.87 -6.54 13.05
CA GLY A 112 5.23 -5.21 13.57
C GLY A 112 4.33 -4.07 13.10
N TYR A 113 3.18 -4.36 12.48
CA TYR A 113 2.20 -3.35 12.12
C TYR A 113 1.68 -2.60 13.34
N VAL A 114 1.66 -1.27 13.26
CA VAL A 114 1.13 -0.40 14.32
C VAL A 114 -0.20 0.21 13.87
N SER A 115 -1.25 -0.03 14.65
CA SER A 115 -2.59 0.50 14.40
C SER A 115 -2.59 2.03 14.47
N ARG A 116 -3.53 2.69 13.77
CA ARG A 116 -3.59 4.16 13.74
C ARG A 116 -3.70 4.80 15.12
N LYS A 117 -4.30 4.11 16.09
CA LYS A 117 -4.50 4.60 17.46
C LYS A 117 -3.21 4.59 18.28
N ASP A 118 -2.28 3.69 17.95
CA ASP A 118 -1.04 3.48 18.68
C ASP A 118 0.15 4.21 18.03
N ARG A 119 -0.08 4.90 16.92
CA ARG A 119 0.93 5.74 16.26
C ARG A 119 1.14 7.04 17.04
N PRO A 120 2.32 7.69 16.91
CA PRO A 120 2.54 9.03 17.43
C PRO A 120 1.48 10.00 16.90
N GLN A 121 0.76 10.68 17.79
CA GLN A 121 -0.34 11.59 17.42
C GLN A 121 0.13 13.05 17.25
N ASN A 122 1.40 13.33 17.53
CA ASN A 122 2.00 14.66 17.41
C ASN A 122 2.40 15.00 15.96
N LEU A 123 2.31 14.05 15.03
CA LEU A 123 2.58 14.24 13.60
C LEU A 123 1.41 13.68 12.80
N SER A 124 1.09 14.34 11.68
CA SER A 124 0.21 13.80 10.66
C SER A 124 0.82 12.57 10.00
N PHE A 125 -0.02 11.76 9.35
CA PHE A 125 0.45 10.59 8.62
C PHE A 125 1.36 10.96 7.44
N LEU A 126 1.11 12.09 6.77
CA LEU A 126 2.00 12.60 5.72
C LEU A 126 3.37 12.98 6.26
N GLU A 127 3.45 13.68 7.40
CA GLU A 127 4.75 13.99 8.02
C GLU A 127 5.51 12.72 8.41
N GLN A 128 4.81 11.69 8.90
CA GLN A 128 5.41 10.38 9.18
C GLN A 128 5.94 9.69 7.92
N ILE A 129 5.22 9.78 6.80
CA ILE A 129 5.68 9.29 5.49
C ILE A 129 6.93 10.07 5.04
N GLN A 130 6.91 11.39 5.12
CA GLN A 130 8.02 12.25 4.73
C GLN A 130 9.28 11.95 5.53
N LEU A 131 9.16 11.78 6.86
CA LEU A 131 10.27 11.35 7.71
C LEU A 131 10.80 9.97 7.31
N PHE A 132 9.91 9.03 7.00
CA PHE A 132 10.31 7.68 6.58
C PHE A 132 11.13 7.70 5.28
N VAL A 133 10.62 8.38 4.25
CA VAL A 133 11.28 8.43 2.93
C VAL A 133 12.55 9.28 2.94
N SER A 134 12.63 10.29 3.81
CA SER A 134 13.82 11.14 3.97
C SER A 134 14.92 10.52 4.84
N SER A 135 14.60 9.48 5.62
CA SER A 135 15.58 8.84 6.50
C SER A 135 16.59 8.04 5.67
N SER A 136 17.87 8.42 5.74
CA SER A 136 18.97 7.66 5.15
C SER A 136 18.93 6.22 5.65
N SER A 137 19.01 5.26 4.74
CA SER A 137 19.23 3.86 5.09
C SER A 137 20.60 3.76 5.77
N SER A 138 20.63 3.69 7.11
CA SER A 138 21.81 3.25 7.83
C SER A 138 22.07 1.82 7.39
N SER A 139 23.05 1.64 6.52
CA SER A 139 23.65 0.35 6.22
C SER A 139 24.21 -0.21 7.52
N SER A 140 23.49 -1.12 8.16
CA SER A 140 24.10 -1.99 9.16
C SER A 140 25.09 -2.90 8.42
N PRO A 141 26.31 -3.10 8.96
CA PRO A 141 27.30 -3.96 8.34
C PRO A 141 26.78 -5.40 8.26
N ASP A 142 27.18 -6.04 7.17
CA ASP A 142 27.08 -7.47 6.87
C ASP A 142 27.73 -8.27 8.01
N ASP A 143 26.92 -8.87 8.89
CA ASP A 143 27.39 -9.93 9.77
C ASP A 143 27.61 -11.18 8.91
N GLY A 144 28.88 -11.36 8.53
CA GLY A 144 29.35 -12.53 7.82
C GLY A 144 29.21 -13.81 8.65
N GLU A 145 28.67 -14.84 8.01
CA GLU A 145 28.82 -16.28 8.30
C GLU A 145 28.50 -16.95 6.94
N LEU A 146 29.33 -17.79 6.30
CA LEU A 146 30.47 -18.62 6.66
C LEU A 146 31.48 -18.67 5.50
#